data_AF-A0A453FCE7-F1
#
_entry.id   AF-A0A453FCE7-F1
#
_cell.length_a   1.000
_cell.length_b   1.000
_cell.length_c   1.000
_cell.angle_alpha   90.00
_cell.angle_beta   90.00
_cell.angle_gamma   90.00
#
_symmetry.space_group_name_H-M   'P 1'
#
loop_
_entity.id
_entity.type
_entity.pdbx_description
1 polymer ?
#
loop_
_entity_poly.entity_id
_entity_poly.type
_entity_poly.pdbx_seq_one_letter_code
_entity_poly.pdbx_strand_id
1 'polypeptide(L)'
;VSNHFKSLSLPHSSPSALSLTSQDPAARDPDPSGGHHRALPPPARRYRAERLLLAMGSAVRDHQQQLHPCDSLLLELNVIWDEVGEPDTVRDKTLLELEQECLDVYRRKVDQANRCRAQLRQSIAEAEAEVAGICSAIGEPPVHVRQSNQKLHGLREELNAIIPYLEEMRTKKVERWNQFVHVLEEIKKISSEIRPSDFVPFKTPVDQSDLSLRKFEELTKELESLQKEKRERLKQVMDHLNTLHSLCEVLGIDFKQTVHEVHPSLDEAEGSKNLSNTTIERLALAVDRLREIKIQRMQKVSIFCTILQFEICVAYLNSILNCGDMNLSASRLCIDNARTMESYGYTN
;
A
#
# COMPACT_ATOMS: atom_id res chain seq x y z
N VAL A 1 32.53 -11.00 -3.73
CA VAL A 1 33.44 -10.24 -4.63
C VAL A 1 32.78 -8.92 -4.96
N SER A 2 33.42 -7.84 -4.50
CA SER A 2 33.29 -6.41 -4.84
C SER A 2 31.96 -5.65 -4.65
N ASN A 3 31.90 -4.96 -3.50
CA ASN A 3 31.21 -3.69 -3.29
C ASN A 3 31.98 -2.54 -3.98
N HIS A 4 31.28 -1.58 -4.58
CA HIS A 4 31.81 -0.25 -4.91
C HIS A 4 30.72 0.81 -4.69
N PHE A 5 30.83 1.60 -3.62
CA PHE A 5 30.40 3.00 -3.65
C PHE A 5 31.39 3.83 -2.83
N LYS A 6 31.92 4.86 -3.48
CA LYS A 6 33.01 5.71 -2.99
C LYS A 6 32.52 6.64 -1.86
N SER A 7 33.29 6.62 -0.79
CA SER A 7 33.24 7.47 0.40
C SER A 7 33.66 8.92 0.07
N LEU A 8 32.92 9.89 0.57
CA LEU A 8 33.39 11.27 0.75
C LEU A 8 33.59 11.51 2.25
N SER A 9 34.85 11.71 2.62
CA SER A 9 35.34 11.91 3.98
C SER A 9 35.32 13.39 4.34
N LEU A 10 34.78 13.74 5.52
CA LEU A 10 35.07 14.99 6.22
C LEU A 10 35.44 14.64 7.66
N PRO A 11 36.67 14.97 8.13
CA PRO A 11 37.03 14.75 9.52
C PRO A 11 36.77 16.00 10.36
N HIS A 12 36.18 15.76 11.53
CA HIS A 12 36.39 16.57 12.72
C HIS A 12 37.88 16.61 13.06
N SER A 13 38.40 17.78 13.43
CA SER A 13 39.34 18.00 14.56
C SER A 13 39.79 19.47 14.58
N SER A 14 39.45 20.18 15.66
CA SER A 14 40.32 21.25 16.17
C SER A 14 41.46 20.61 16.96
N PRO A 15 42.64 21.23 17.06
CA PRO A 15 42.85 22.07 18.25
C PRO A 15 43.68 23.34 18.01
N SER A 16 43.48 24.24 18.97
CA SER A 16 44.12 25.52 19.21
C SER A 16 45.65 25.53 19.11
N ALA A 17 46.19 26.61 18.56
CA ALA A 17 47.57 27.03 18.72
C ALA A 17 47.64 28.55 18.83
N LEU A 18 47.78 29.08 20.06
CA LEU A 18 48.50 30.32 20.32
C LEU A 18 49.27 30.16 21.63
N SER A 19 50.56 29.95 21.45
CA SER A 19 51.63 30.00 22.43
C SER A 19 51.82 31.42 22.96
N LEU A 20 51.71 31.61 24.28
CA LEU A 20 52.37 32.70 24.99
C LEU A 20 53.29 32.08 26.04
N THR A 21 54.55 32.40 25.88
CA THR A 21 55.72 31.97 26.63
C THR A 21 55.63 32.30 28.11
N SER A 22 55.92 31.29 28.93
CA SER A 22 56.27 31.42 30.35
C SER A 22 57.72 31.87 30.49
N GLN A 23 57.95 32.89 31.31
CA GLN A 23 59.24 33.14 31.97
C GLN A 23 58.94 33.79 33.33
N ASP A 24 58.96 32.95 34.37
CA ASP A 24 59.26 33.35 35.75
C ASP A 24 60.79 33.49 35.89
N PRO A 25 61.31 34.36 36.78
CA PRO A 25 61.71 33.79 38.07
C PRO A 25 61.58 34.71 39.30
N ALA A 26 61.54 34.01 40.45
CA ALA A 26 62.08 34.38 41.77
C ALA A 26 61.18 35.13 42.77
N ALA A 27 60.49 34.31 43.57
CA ALA A 27 60.37 34.33 45.04
C ALA A 27 60.91 35.56 45.81
N ARG A 28 60.02 36.16 46.61
CA ARG A 28 60.23 36.60 48.00
C ARG A 28 58.89 37.02 48.63
N ASP A 29 58.38 36.21 49.55
CA ASP A 29 57.55 36.68 50.67
C ASP A 29 58.50 37.19 51.79
N PRO A 30 58.11 38.20 52.59
CA PRO A 30 57.36 37.86 53.80
C PRO A 30 56.30 38.89 54.28
N ASP A 31 55.20 38.32 54.78
CA ASP A 31 54.48 38.61 56.04
C ASP A 31 53.61 39.87 56.26
N PRO A 32 52.63 39.75 57.21
CA PRO A 32 51.32 40.37 57.15
C PRO A 32 51.19 41.57 58.10
N SER A 33 50.31 42.52 57.76
CA SER A 33 49.51 43.32 58.72
C SER A 33 48.77 44.45 57.99
N GLY A 34 47.56 44.75 58.48
CA GLY A 34 46.97 46.08 58.31
C GLY A 34 45.76 46.11 57.38
N GLY A 35 44.58 45.90 57.94
CA GLY A 35 43.33 46.24 57.28
C GLY A 35 43.24 47.74 57.01
N HIS A 36 42.71 48.07 55.84
CA HIS A 36 41.87 49.25 55.65
C HIS A 36 40.87 48.93 54.54
N HIS A 37 39.60 48.84 54.91
CA HIS A 37 38.48 48.90 53.99
C HIS A 37 38.60 50.18 53.15
N ARG A 38 39.09 50.05 51.92
CA ARG A 38 39.03 51.14 50.96
C ARG A 38 37.61 51.17 50.41
N ALA A 39 36.74 51.92 51.09
CA ALA A 39 35.43 52.27 50.56
C ALA A 39 35.61 52.85 49.15
N LEU A 40 34.92 52.27 48.16
CA LEU A 40 34.86 52.83 46.81
C LEU A 40 34.24 54.24 46.91
N PRO A 41 34.85 55.25 46.26
CA PRO A 41 34.38 56.63 46.38
C PRO A 41 32.97 56.79 45.77
N PRO A 42 32.21 57.81 46.22
CA PRO A 42 30.79 58.03 45.88
C PRO A 42 30.38 57.87 44.41
N PRO A 43 31.17 58.27 43.39
CA PRO A 43 30.74 58.13 41.99
C PRO A 43 30.71 56.69 41.46
N ALA A 44 31.41 55.73 42.09
CA ALA A 44 31.37 54.33 41.66
C ALA A 44 30.03 53.64 41.99
N ARG A 45 29.31 54.15 43.00
CA ARG A 45 28.04 53.62 43.51
C ARG A 45 26.88 53.89 42.55
N ARG A 46 26.82 55.11 42.00
CA ARG A 46 25.90 55.48 40.92
C ARG A 46 26.17 54.65 39.67
N TYR A 47 27.44 54.39 39.35
CA TYR A 47 27.82 53.62 38.16
C TYR A 47 27.37 52.15 38.19
N ARG A 48 27.37 51.48 39.35
CA ARG A 48 26.95 50.07 39.46
C ARG A 48 25.43 49.93 39.42
N ALA A 49 24.72 50.81 40.13
CA ALA A 49 23.27 50.93 40.02
C ALA A 49 22.87 51.29 38.57
N GLU A 50 23.43 52.34 37.96
CA GLU A 50 23.19 52.73 36.56
C GLU A 50 23.52 51.61 35.56
N ARG A 51 24.56 50.80 35.80
CA ARG A 51 24.87 49.61 34.98
C ARG A 51 23.77 48.55 35.07
N LEU A 52 23.17 48.34 36.24
CA LEU A 52 22.03 47.45 36.41
C LEU A 52 20.79 47.98 35.67
N LEU A 53 20.53 49.29 35.75
CA LEU A 53 19.42 49.93 35.02
C LEU A 53 19.60 49.74 33.49
N LEU A 54 20.81 49.91 32.98
CA LEU A 54 21.15 49.72 31.56
C LEU A 54 21.05 48.26 31.10
N ALA A 55 21.40 47.30 31.96
CA ALA A 55 21.34 45.87 31.64
C ALA A 55 19.90 45.33 31.65
N MET A 56 19.04 45.86 32.53
CA MET A 56 17.62 45.48 32.59
C MET A 56 16.75 46.25 31.59
N GLY A 57 17.17 47.44 31.16
CA GLY A 57 16.40 48.37 30.35
C GLY A 57 16.43 48.22 28.82
N SER A 58 16.96 47.13 28.25
CA SER A 58 16.97 46.96 26.77
C SER A 58 16.24 45.72 26.29
N ALA A 59 14.91 45.72 26.43
CA ALA A 59 14.04 44.86 25.61
C ALA A 59 12.60 45.34 25.41
N VAL A 60 12.28 46.64 25.45
CA VAL A 60 11.06 47.17 24.80
C VAL A 60 11.36 48.60 24.34
N ARG A 61 11.51 48.80 23.04
CA ARG A 61 11.40 50.14 22.44
C ARG A 61 9.92 50.44 22.25
N ASP A 62 9.59 51.71 22.49
CA ASP A 62 8.28 52.36 22.35
C ASP A 62 7.32 52.21 23.54
N HIS A 63 7.50 53.03 24.58
CA HIS A 63 6.57 54.12 24.94
C HIS A 63 6.93 54.73 26.31
N GLN A 64 7.11 56.05 26.32
CA GLN A 64 7.09 56.99 27.46
C GLN A 64 8.21 56.88 28.51
N GLN A 65 8.76 58.05 28.85
CA GLN A 65 9.76 58.30 29.90
C GLN A 65 9.20 58.02 31.31
N GLN A 66 8.87 56.76 31.60
CA GLN A 66 8.76 56.26 32.95
C GLN A 66 10.08 55.54 33.29
N LEU A 67 10.62 55.82 34.47
CA LEU A 67 11.70 55.02 35.05
C LEU A 67 11.28 53.55 35.01
N HIS A 68 12.17 52.63 34.63
CA HIS A 68 11.82 51.22 34.59
C HIS A 68 11.35 50.81 36.00
N PRO A 69 10.33 49.95 36.19
CA PRO A 69 9.80 49.61 37.52
C PRO A 69 10.88 49.14 38.50
N CYS A 70 11.91 48.45 37.99
CA CYS A 70 13.07 48.04 38.77
C CYS A 70 13.94 49.22 39.22
N ASP A 71 14.04 50.28 38.42
CA ASP A 71 14.82 51.48 38.72
C ASP A 71 14.20 52.24 39.90
N SER A 72 12.87 52.32 39.93
CA SER A 72 12.15 52.96 41.05
C SER A 72 12.36 52.20 42.36
N LEU A 73 12.29 50.87 42.32
CA LEU A 73 12.50 50.01 43.50
C LEU A 73 13.95 50.05 44.00
N LEU A 74 14.93 50.10 43.09
CA LEU A 74 16.34 50.23 43.46
C LEU A 74 16.65 51.61 44.07
N LEU A 75 16.00 52.69 43.61
CA LEU A 75 16.13 54.01 44.24
C LEU A 75 15.54 54.03 45.64
N GLU A 76 14.35 53.45 45.83
CA GLU A 76 13.72 53.33 47.14
C GLU A 76 14.58 52.50 48.11
N LEU A 77 15.13 51.37 47.66
CA LEU A 77 16.04 50.54 48.44
C LEU A 77 17.30 51.31 48.86
N ASN A 78 17.83 52.19 48.00
CA ASN A 78 18.97 53.03 48.34
C ASN A 78 18.64 54.06 49.41
N VAL A 79 17.46 54.69 49.36
CA VAL A 79 16.99 55.63 50.39
C VAL A 79 16.87 54.92 51.74
N ILE A 80 16.25 53.73 51.76
CA ILE A 80 16.08 52.95 53.01
C ILE A 80 17.44 52.55 53.60
N TRP A 81 18.38 52.08 52.77
CA TRP A 81 19.71 51.73 53.26
C TRP A 81 20.48 52.94 53.80
N ASP A 82 20.28 54.14 53.23
CA ASP A 82 20.85 55.38 53.74
C ASP A 82 20.24 55.76 55.10
N GLU A 83 18.93 55.56 55.29
CA GLU A 83 18.22 55.81 56.55
C GLU A 83 18.63 54.85 57.67
N VAL A 84 18.82 53.56 57.35
CA VAL A 84 19.22 52.52 58.31
C VAL A 84 20.72 52.55 58.62
N GLY A 85 21.53 53.15 57.73
CA GLY A 85 22.99 53.17 57.86
C GLY A 85 23.66 51.85 57.49
N GLU A 86 23.11 51.11 56.52
CA GLU A 86 23.65 49.81 56.08
C GLU A 86 25.06 49.95 55.46
N PRO A 87 26.03 49.12 55.87
CA PRO A 87 27.39 49.21 55.36
C PRO A 87 27.48 48.80 53.89
N ASP A 88 28.37 49.44 53.14
CA ASP A 88 28.52 49.26 51.70
C ASP A 88 28.77 47.80 51.29
N THR A 89 29.48 47.02 52.12
CA THR A 89 29.75 45.59 51.85
C THR A 89 28.48 44.75 51.81
N VAL A 90 27.49 45.07 52.65
CA VAL A 90 26.20 44.39 52.68
C VAL A 90 25.35 44.84 51.50
N ARG A 91 25.33 46.14 51.19
CA ARG A 91 24.63 46.69 50.01
C ARG A 91 25.14 46.09 48.70
N ASP A 92 26.46 46.02 48.52
CA ASP A 92 27.09 45.41 47.34
C ASP A 92 26.76 43.91 47.20
N LYS A 93 26.72 43.19 48.33
CA LYS A 93 26.34 41.78 48.34
C LYS A 93 24.87 41.60 47.95
N THR A 94 23.96 42.37 48.54
CA THR A 94 22.53 42.30 48.23
C THR A 94 22.25 42.69 46.77
N LEU A 95 22.93 43.72 46.25
CA LEU A 95 22.83 44.07 44.84
C LEU A 95 23.29 42.91 43.94
N LEU A 96 24.45 42.31 44.22
CA LEU A 96 24.96 41.15 43.48
C LEU A 96 23.96 39.97 43.47
N GLU A 97 23.35 39.67 44.62
CA GLU A 97 22.33 38.63 44.75
C GLU A 97 21.11 38.94 43.85
N LEU A 98 20.64 40.19 43.81
CA LEU A 98 19.56 40.63 42.92
C LEU A 98 19.94 40.51 41.44
N GLU A 99 21.17 40.89 41.04
CA GLU A 99 21.62 40.71 39.64
C GLU A 99 21.59 39.23 39.27
N GLN A 100 22.06 38.37 40.17
CA GLN A 100 22.14 36.93 39.95
C GLN A 100 20.75 36.30 39.83
N GLU A 101 19.82 36.64 40.73
CA GLU A 101 18.43 36.16 40.66
C GLU A 101 17.74 36.60 39.36
N CYS A 102 17.93 37.86 38.94
CA CYS A 102 17.39 38.39 37.71
C CYS A 102 17.96 37.66 36.47
N LEU A 103 19.28 37.46 36.44
CA LEU A 103 19.95 36.68 35.39
C LEU A 103 19.43 35.24 35.33
N ASP A 104 19.20 34.60 36.48
CA ASP A 104 18.69 33.23 36.51
C ASP A 104 17.24 33.15 36.02
N VAL A 105 16.40 34.16 36.29
CA VAL A 105 15.07 34.26 35.69
C VAL A 105 15.17 34.39 34.16
N TYR A 106 16.02 35.28 33.65
CA TYR A 106 16.21 35.42 32.20
C TYR A 106 16.73 34.14 31.54
N ARG A 107 17.74 33.48 32.14
CA ARG A 107 18.26 32.18 31.66
C ARG A 107 17.14 31.15 31.58
N ARG A 108 16.35 30.99 32.66
CA ARG A 108 15.21 30.05 32.67
C ARG A 108 14.19 30.35 31.57
N LYS A 109 13.89 31.63 31.30
CA LYS A 109 12.95 32.03 30.23
C LYS A 109 13.52 31.79 28.84
N VAL A 110 14.80 32.07 28.61
CA VAL A 110 15.50 31.77 27.35
C VAL A 110 15.56 30.26 27.12
N ASP A 111 15.87 29.47 28.14
CA ASP A 111 15.90 28.02 28.06
C ASP A 111 14.52 27.45 27.75
N GLN A 112 13.47 27.99 28.37
CA GLN A 112 12.10 27.60 28.06
C GLN A 112 11.75 27.92 26.59
N ALA A 113 12.09 29.11 26.10
CA ALA A 113 11.86 29.47 24.69
C ALA A 113 12.66 28.58 23.73
N ASN A 114 13.91 28.25 24.07
CA ASN A 114 14.75 27.34 23.30
C ASN A 114 14.18 25.92 23.24
N ARG A 115 13.66 25.40 24.36
CA ARG A 115 12.95 24.11 24.40
C ARG A 115 11.71 24.12 23.50
N CYS A 116 10.87 25.14 23.62
CA CYS A 116 9.69 25.29 22.76
C CYS A 116 10.08 25.35 21.26
N ARG A 117 11.14 26.08 20.92
CA ARG A 117 11.67 26.18 19.56
C ARG A 117 12.17 24.82 19.03
N ALA A 118 12.87 24.06 19.85
CA ALA A 118 13.36 22.73 19.49
C ALA A 118 12.20 21.75 19.26
N GLN A 119 11.20 21.76 20.16
CA GLN A 119 9.98 20.94 20.03
C GLN A 119 9.24 21.24 18.73
N LEU A 120 9.02 22.52 18.39
CA LEU A 120 8.34 22.88 17.14
C LEU A 120 9.10 22.39 15.90
N ARG A 121 10.43 22.52 15.87
CA ARG A 121 11.25 22.01 14.76
C ARG A 121 11.18 20.50 14.64
N GLN A 122 11.17 19.79 15.77
CA GLN A 122 11.01 18.35 15.79
C GLN A 122 9.65 17.95 15.20
N SER A 123 8.55 18.55 15.66
CA SER A 123 7.21 18.25 15.13
C SER A 123 7.06 18.56 13.64
N ILE A 124 7.70 19.62 13.15
CA ILE A 124 7.76 19.92 11.70
C ILE A 124 8.49 18.79 10.96
N ALA A 125 9.67 18.39 11.43
CA ALA A 125 10.47 17.34 10.78
C ALA A 125 9.74 15.98 10.80
N GLU A 126 9.05 15.65 11.89
CA GLU A 126 8.24 14.43 12.00
C GLU A 126 7.07 14.45 11.01
N ALA A 127 6.33 15.57 10.92
CA ALA A 127 5.24 15.71 9.97
C ALA A 127 5.72 15.65 8.51
N GLU A 128 6.84 16.32 8.19
CA GLU A 128 7.47 16.25 6.85
C GLU A 128 7.93 14.84 6.50
N ALA A 129 8.52 14.12 7.45
CA ALA A 129 8.94 12.74 7.27
C ALA A 129 7.76 11.80 7.02
N GLU A 130 6.65 12.01 7.74
CA GLU A 130 5.43 11.24 7.53
C GLU A 130 4.81 11.50 6.15
N VAL A 131 4.70 12.77 5.74
CA VAL A 131 4.28 13.14 4.38
C VAL A 131 5.15 12.43 3.34
N ALA A 132 6.48 12.50 3.48
CA ALA A 132 7.41 11.86 2.55
C ALA A 132 7.22 10.33 2.51
N GLY A 133 6.96 9.71 3.67
CA GLY A 133 6.65 8.28 3.77
C GLY A 133 5.35 7.91 3.05
N ILE A 134 4.29 8.70 3.22
CA ILE A 134 3.01 8.49 2.52
C ILE A 134 3.18 8.66 1.01
N CYS A 135 3.84 9.73 0.57
CA CYS A 135 4.15 10.00 -0.82
C CYS A 135 4.95 8.84 -1.46
N SER A 136 5.98 8.35 -0.77
CA SER A 136 6.75 7.20 -1.22
C SER A 136 5.89 5.94 -1.36
N ALA A 137 4.96 5.71 -0.42
CA ALA A 137 4.08 4.54 -0.47
C ALA A 137 3.07 4.63 -1.63
N ILE A 138 2.48 5.80 -1.87
CA ILE A 138 1.50 6.01 -2.95
C ILE A 138 2.20 6.14 -4.33
N GLY A 139 3.50 6.42 -4.35
CA GLY A 139 4.28 6.66 -5.57
C GLY A 139 4.05 8.06 -6.16
N GLU A 140 3.50 8.98 -5.39
CA GLU A 140 3.35 10.39 -5.76
C GLU A 140 4.54 11.20 -5.22
N PRO A 141 5.11 12.14 -6.00
CA PRO A 141 6.16 13.00 -5.48
C PRO A 141 5.61 13.89 -4.36
N PRO A 142 6.34 14.10 -3.25
CA PRO A 142 5.96 15.08 -2.25
C PRO A 142 5.88 16.45 -2.90
N VAL A 143 4.68 17.03 -2.95
CA VAL A 143 4.54 18.45 -3.30
C VAL A 143 5.25 19.21 -2.18
N HIS A 144 6.37 19.86 -2.50
CA HIS A 144 7.18 20.56 -1.52
C HIS A 144 6.37 21.70 -0.88
N VAL A 145 5.72 21.43 0.25
CA VAL A 145 5.08 22.42 1.13
C VAL A 145 6.04 23.56 1.48
N ARG A 146 7.35 23.27 1.45
CA ARG A 146 8.44 24.24 1.64
C ARG A 146 8.48 25.40 0.64
N GLN A 147 8.07 25.23 -0.63
CA GLN A 147 8.23 26.29 -1.63
C GLN A 147 7.11 27.34 -1.58
N SER A 148 5.90 26.99 -1.13
CA SER A 148 4.81 27.96 -0.93
C SER A 148 4.94 28.74 0.38
N ASN A 149 5.63 28.19 1.38
CA ASN A 149 5.67 28.71 2.75
C ASN A 149 6.93 29.49 3.14
N GLN A 150 7.83 29.83 2.21
CA GLN A 150 8.99 30.71 2.49
C GLN A 150 8.60 32.12 3.04
N LYS A 151 7.31 32.44 3.08
CA LYS A 151 6.75 33.70 3.61
C LYS A 151 6.05 33.57 4.98
N LEU A 152 5.94 32.37 5.57
CA LEU A 152 5.32 32.24 6.90
C LEU A 152 6.29 32.69 8.00
N HIS A 153 5.82 33.59 8.86
CA HIS A 153 6.62 34.24 9.88
C HIS A 153 6.51 33.47 11.21
N GLY A 154 6.93 32.21 11.22
CA GLY A 154 7.19 31.48 12.48
C GLY A 154 6.96 29.97 12.42
N LEU A 155 7.69 29.23 13.28
CA LEU A 155 7.61 27.75 13.36
C LEU A 155 6.19 27.25 13.70
N ARG A 156 5.39 28.03 14.43
CA ARG A 156 3.99 27.66 14.73
C ARG A 156 3.11 27.74 13.49
N GLU A 157 3.29 28.77 12.68
CA GLU A 157 2.51 28.97 11.44
C GLU A 157 2.89 27.89 10.41
N GLU A 158 4.18 27.60 10.28
CA GLU A 158 4.69 26.51 9.44
C GLU A 158 4.08 25.16 9.84
N LEU A 159 4.10 24.81 11.12
CA LEU A 159 3.48 23.58 11.61
C LEU A 159 1.97 23.54 11.33
N ASN A 160 1.25 24.64 11.59
CA ASN A 160 -0.19 24.74 11.32
C ASN A 160 -0.54 24.64 9.83
N ALA A 161 0.38 25.02 8.94
CA ALA A 161 0.19 24.85 7.50
C ALA A 161 0.44 23.40 7.04
N ILE A 162 1.37 22.68 7.67
CA ILE A 162 1.69 21.28 7.33
C ILE A 162 0.59 20.31 7.80
N ILE A 163 0.03 20.52 9.00
CA ILE A 163 -0.99 19.62 9.59
C ILE A 163 -2.16 19.30 8.64
N PRO A 164 -2.88 20.28 8.04
CA PRO A 164 -4.02 19.97 7.16
C PRO A 164 -3.59 19.19 5.91
N TYR A 165 -2.41 19.48 5.37
CA TYR A 165 -1.87 18.73 4.23
C TYR A 165 -1.51 17.29 4.62
N LEU A 166 -0.92 17.07 5.80
CA LEU A 166 -0.64 15.74 6.31
C LEU A 166 -1.93 14.92 6.46
N GLU A 167 -3.02 15.51 6.97
CA GLU A 167 -4.33 14.84 7.09
C GLU A 167 -4.93 14.50 5.71
N GLU A 168 -4.79 15.39 4.73
CA GLU A 168 -5.17 15.09 3.34
C GLU A 168 -4.40 13.88 2.79
N MET A 169 -3.09 13.83 3.01
CA MET A 169 -2.25 12.72 2.56
C MET A 169 -2.59 11.41 3.28
N ARG A 170 -2.89 11.44 4.58
CA ARG A 170 -3.39 10.28 5.35
C ARG A 170 -4.69 9.75 4.76
N THR A 171 -5.62 10.64 4.42
CA THR A 171 -6.91 10.28 3.81
C THR A 171 -6.70 9.62 2.44
N LYS A 172 -5.86 10.21 1.57
CA LYS A 172 -5.50 9.61 0.27
C LYS A 172 -4.89 8.23 0.40
N LYS A 173 -4.03 8.00 1.39
CA LYS A 173 -3.44 6.67 1.66
C LYS A 173 -4.52 5.64 1.97
N VAL A 174 -5.50 5.98 2.80
CA VAL A 174 -6.63 5.09 3.16
C VAL A 174 -7.52 4.81 1.96
N GLU A 175 -7.88 5.84 1.19
CA GLU A 175 -8.68 5.67 -0.04
C GLU A 175 -7.97 4.76 -1.04
N ARG A 176 -6.66 4.98 -1.23
CA ARG A 176 -5.84 4.14 -2.11
C ARG A 176 -5.80 2.70 -1.61
N TRP A 177 -5.61 2.49 -0.32
CA TRP A 177 -5.64 1.14 0.26
C TRP A 177 -6.99 0.44 0.04
N ASN A 178 -8.10 1.15 0.21
CA ASN A 178 -9.43 0.59 -0.03
C ASN A 178 -9.61 0.14 -1.49
N GLN A 179 -9.05 0.88 -2.47
CA GLN A 179 -9.05 0.46 -3.87
C GLN A 179 -8.25 -0.83 -4.07
N PHE A 180 -7.08 -0.96 -3.42
CA PHE A 180 -6.28 -2.19 -3.47
C PHE A 180 -7.04 -3.37 -2.86
N VAL A 181 -7.62 -3.20 -1.67
CA VAL A 181 -8.41 -4.24 -0.98
C VAL A 181 -9.53 -4.74 -1.89
N HIS A 182 -10.28 -3.85 -2.51
CA HIS A 182 -11.35 -4.21 -3.44
C HIS A 182 -10.84 -5.09 -4.61
N VAL A 183 -9.73 -4.70 -5.26
CA VAL A 183 -9.15 -5.47 -6.38
C VAL A 183 -8.65 -6.85 -5.90
N LEU A 184 -8.01 -6.90 -4.73
CA LEU A 184 -7.50 -8.14 -4.14
C LEU A 184 -8.63 -9.12 -3.77
N GLU A 185 -9.73 -8.61 -3.22
CA GLU A 185 -10.91 -9.40 -2.89
C GLU A 185 -11.55 -10.00 -4.15
N GLU A 186 -11.67 -9.21 -5.22
CA GLU A 186 -12.18 -9.70 -6.51
C GLU A 186 -11.24 -10.74 -7.15
N ILE A 187 -9.92 -10.54 -7.11
CA ILE A 187 -8.95 -11.54 -7.55
C ILE A 187 -9.11 -12.83 -6.76
N LYS A 188 -9.20 -12.74 -5.43
CA LYS A 188 -9.36 -13.90 -4.53
C LYS A 188 -10.64 -14.67 -4.85
N LYS A 189 -11.75 -13.94 -5.03
CA LYS A 189 -13.06 -14.50 -5.38
C LYS A 189 -13.00 -15.25 -6.70
N ILE A 190 -12.58 -14.59 -7.79
CA ILE A 190 -12.49 -15.23 -9.12
C ILE A 190 -11.53 -16.42 -9.08
N SER A 191 -10.38 -16.28 -8.43
CA SER A 191 -9.42 -17.36 -8.28
C SER A 191 -10.03 -18.58 -7.61
N SER A 192 -10.81 -18.40 -6.54
CA SER A 192 -11.48 -19.52 -5.86
C SER A 192 -12.56 -20.20 -6.70
N GLU A 193 -13.15 -19.51 -7.68
CA GLU A 193 -14.16 -20.10 -8.58
C GLU A 193 -13.53 -20.90 -9.73
N ILE A 194 -12.37 -20.47 -10.24
CA ILE A 194 -11.69 -21.11 -11.39
C ILE A 194 -10.61 -22.11 -10.97
N ARG A 195 -10.16 -22.09 -9.71
CA ARG A 195 -9.12 -23.01 -9.21
C ARG A 195 -9.71 -24.08 -8.29
N PRO A 196 -8.95 -25.16 -7.99
CA PRO A 196 -9.38 -26.17 -7.02
C PRO A 196 -9.60 -25.57 -5.63
N SER A 197 -10.40 -26.23 -4.78
CA SER A 197 -10.73 -25.79 -3.41
C SER A 197 -9.51 -25.51 -2.54
N ASP A 198 -8.40 -26.21 -2.80
CA ASP A 198 -7.19 -26.17 -1.98
C ASP A 198 -6.26 -25.00 -2.38
N PHE A 199 -6.65 -24.23 -3.41
CA PHE A 199 -5.91 -23.06 -3.83
C PHE A 199 -6.14 -21.91 -2.84
N VAL A 200 -5.06 -21.46 -2.21
CA VAL A 200 -5.05 -20.27 -1.35
C VAL A 200 -4.47 -19.10 -2.13
N PRO A 201 -5.30 -18.13 -2.57
CA PRO A 201 -4.81 -16.91 -3.19
C PRO A 201 -3.99 -16.09 -2.19
N PHE A 202 -2.89 -15.48 -2.66
CA PHE A 202 -1.98 -14.63 -1.87
C PHE A 202 -1.37 -15.30 -0.62
N LYS A 203 -0.39 -16.20 -0.84
CA LYS A 203 0.35 -16.87 0.25
C LYS A 203 1.10 -15.91 1.19
N THR A 204 1.42 -14.71 0.71
CA THR A 204 2.06 -13.64 1.49
C THR A 204 1.11 -12.46 1.62
N PRO A 205 1.03 -11.83 2.80
CA PRO A 205 0.20 -10.64 2.99
C PRO A 205 0.65 -9.54 2.01
N VAL A 206 -0.32 -8.79 1.49
CA VAL A 206 -0.03 -7.70 0.56
C VAL A 206 0.71 -6.60 1.30
N ASP A 207 1.80 -6.16 0.71
CA ASP A 207 2.66 -5.13 1.26
C ASP A 207 1.93 -3.78 1.30
N GLN A 208 1.69 -3.26 2.52
CA GLN A 208 1.06 -1.97 2.74
C GLN A 208 2.01 -0.78 2.47
N SER A 209 3.30 -1.06 2.25
CA SER A 209 4.31 -0.04 1.97
C SER A 209 4.39 0.33 0.48
N ASP A 210 3.87 -0.50 -0.43
CA ASP A 210 3.83 -0.24 -1.88
C ASP A 210 2.38 -0.15 -2.38
N LEU A 211 1.83 1.06 -2.33
CA LEU A 211 0.51 1.43 -2.88
C LEU A 211 0.65 2.17 -4.22
N SER A 212 1.78 1.98 -4.89
CA SER A 212 2.13 2.68 -6.11
C SER A 212 1.11 2.44 -7.24
N LEU A 213 1.03 3.41 -8.17
CA LEU A 213 0.22 3.25 -9.39
C LEU A 213 0.62 1.99 -10.17
N ARG A 214 1.92 1.73 -10.29
CA ARG A 214 2.44 0.54 -10.97
C ARG A 214 1.91 -0.76 -10.33
N LYS A 215 1.99 -0.89 -9.00
CA LYS A 215 1.52 -2.09 -8.30
C LYS A 215 0.02 -2.30 -8.50
N PHE A 216 -0.75 -1.22 -8.47
CA PHE A 216 -2.19 -1.27 -8.72
C PHE A 216 -2.52 -1.70 -10.15
N GLU A 217 -1.80 -1.19 -11.15
CA GLU A 217 -1.96 -1.59 -12.55
C GLU A 217 -1.61 -3.06 -12.79
N GLU A 218 -0.58 -3.59 -12.11
CA GLU A 218 -0.24 -5.01 -12.14
C GLU A 218 -1.40 -5.88 -11.64
N LEU A 219 -1.96 -5.54 -10.46
CA LEU A 219 -3.10 -6.25 -9.90
C LEU A 219 -4.35 -6.12 -10.78
N THR A 220 -4.58 -4.94 -11.36
CA THR A 220 -5.71 -4.73 -12.27
C THR A 220 -5.57 -5.57 -13.54
N LYS A 221 -4.37 -5.66 -14.13
CA LYS A 221 -4.10 -6.54 -15.27
C LYS A 221 -4.29 -8.01 -14.92
N GLU A 222 -3.87 -8.43 -13.73
CA GLU A 222 -4.12 -9.78 -13.23
C GLU A 222 -5.63 -10.06 -13.12
N LEU A 223 -6.39 -9.13 -12.52
CA LEU A 223 -7.84 -9.23 -12.43
C LEU A 223 -8.51 -9.34 -13.81
N GLU A 224 -8.12 -8.51 -14.78
CA GLU A 224 -8.64 -8.57 -16.16
C GLU A 224 -8.35 -9.93 -16.81
N SER A 225 -7.14 -10.47 -16.60
CA SER A 225 -6.75 -11.78 -17.13
C SER A 225 -7.59 -12.90 -16.54
N LEU A 226 -7.84 -12.87 -15.22
CA LEU A 226 -8.67 -13.84 -14.52
C LEU A 226 -10.15 -13.73 -14.92
N GLN A 227 -10.66 -12.52 -15.10
CA GLN A 227 -12.01 -12.29 -15.61
C GLN A 227 -12.18 -12.83 -17.03
N LYS A 228 -11.16 -12.66 -17.88
CA LYS A 228 -11.15 -13.24 -19.23
C LYS A 228 -11.15 -14.77 -19.17
N GLU A 229 -10.27 -15.36 -18.37
CA GLU A 229 -10.20 -16.81 -18.18
C GLU A 229 -11.52 -17.38 -17.65
N LYS A 230 -12.14 -16.75 -16.64
CA LYS A 230 -13.46 -17.13 -16.12
C LYS A 230 -14.52 -17.15 -17.21
N ARG A 231 -14.58 -16.12 -18.07
CA ARG A 231 -15.53 -16.06 -19.19
C ARG A 231 -15.29 -17.16 -20.21
N GLU A 232 -14.04 -17.43 -20.56
CA GLU A 232 -13.67 -18.49 -21.50
C GLU A 232 -14.04 -19.88 -20.96
N ARG A 233 -13.72 -20.17 -19.70
CA ARG A 233 -14.08 -21.43 -19.03
C ARG A 233 -15.58 -21.61 -18.90
N LEU A 234 -16.31 -20.55 -18.53
CA LEU A 234 -17.78 -20.60 -18.44
C LEU A 234 -18.40 -20.94 -19.81
N LYS A 235 -17.88 -20.35 -20.89
CA LYS A 235 -18.30 -20.67 -22.25
C LYS A 235 -18.03 -22.14 -22.58
N GLN A 236 -16.82 -22.63 -22.29
CA GLN A 236 -16.45 -24.04 -22.52
C GLN A 236 -17.38 -25.01 -21.77
N VAL A 237 -17.66 -24.74 -20.48
CA VAL A 237 -18.60 -25.54 -19.68
C VAL A 237 -19.99 -25.55 -20.31
N MET A 238 -20.48 -24.38 -20.76
CA MET A 238 -21.79 -24.30 -21.42
C MET A 238 -21.83 -25.09 -22.74
N ASP A 239 -20.80 -24.98 -23.56
CA ASP A 239 -20.70 -25.69 -24.85
C ASP A 239 -20.66 -27.22 -24.64
N HIS A 240 -19.93 -27.67 -23.62
CA HIS A 240 -19.90 -29.08 -23.23
C HIS A 240 -21.24 -29.56 -22.67
N LEU A 241 -21.92 -28.77 -21.82
CA LEU A 241 -23.26 -29.12 -21.30
C LEU A 241 -24.30 -29.23 -22.43
N ASN A 242 -24.28 -28.30 -23.39
CA ASN A 242 -25.17 -28.33 -24.56
C ASN A 242 -24.91 -29.58 -25.41
N THR A 243 -23.63 -29.90 -25.65
CA THR A 243 -23.25 -31.12 -26.38
C THR A 243 -23.69 -32.37 -25.63
N LEU A 244 -23.46 -32.42 -24.32
CA LEU A 244 -23.84 -33.52 -23.46
C LEU A 244 -25.36 -33.73 -23.48
N HIS A 245 -26.15 -32.66 -23.37
CA HIS A 245 -27.61 -32.70 -23.46
C HIS A 245 -28.06 -33.34 -24.77
N SER A 246 -27.53 -32.88 -25.90
CA SER A 246 -27.88 -33.44 -27.22
C SER A 246 -27.53 -34.93 -27.35
N LEU A 247 -26.42 -35.37 -26.74
CA LEU A 247 -26.00 -36.78 -26.75
C LEU A 247 -26.89 -37.63 -25.84
N CYS A 248 -27.23 -37.13 -24.66
CA CYS A 248 -28.16 -37.77 -23.74
C CYS A 248 -29.54 -37.97 -24.38
N GLU A 249 -30.07 -36.94 -25.05
CA GLU A 249 -31.34 -36.99 -25.77
C GLU A 249 -31.33 -38.05 -26.88
N VAL A 250 -30.29 -38.09 -27.71
CA VAL A 250 -30.15 -39.08 -28.80
C VAL A 250 -29.95 -40.52 -28.26
N LEU A 251 -29.28 -40.67 -27.12
CA LEU A 251 -28.98 -41.99 -26.55
C LEU A 251 -30.07 -42.50 -25.59
N GLY A 252 -31.04 -41.65 -25.22
CA GLY A 252 -32.04 -41.94 -24.18
C GLY A 252 -31.43 -42.07 -22.78
N ILE A 253 -30.38 -41.32 -22.47
CA ILE A 253 -29.69 -41.32 -21.17
C ILE A 253 -30.18 -40.12 -20.35
N ASP A 254 -30.32 -40.28 -19.03
CA ASP A 254 -30.70 -39.16 -18.17
C ASP A 254 -29.59 -38.12 -18.06
N PHE A 255 -29.89 -36.91 -18.54
CA PHE A 255 -28.96 -35.79 -18.53
C PHE A 255 -28.62 -35.34 -17.11
N LYS A 256 -29.62 -35.24 -16.23
CA LYS A 256 -29.42 -34.72 -14.87
C LYS A 256 -28.51 -35.61 -14.06
N GLN A 257 -28.74 -36.93 -14.10
CA GLN A 257 -27.87 -37.91 -13.47
C GLN A 257 -26.43 -37.80 -14.00
N THR A 258 -26.26 -37.68 -15.32
CA THR A 258 -24.93 -37.58 -15.95
C THR A 258 -24.18 -36.31 -15.52
N VAL A 259 -24.87 -35.17 -15.39
CA VAL A 259 -24.27 -33.92 -14.91
C VAL A 259 -23.88 -34.00 -13.43
N HIS A 260 -24.74 -34.58 -12.59
CA HIS A 260 -24.44 -34.79 -11.16
C HIS A 260 -23.21 -35.68 -10.94
N GLU A 261 -23.02 -36.70 -11.77
CA GLU A 261 -21.82 -37.56 -11.74
C GLU A 261 -20.53 -36.80 -12.09
N VAL A 262 -20.61 -35.73 -12.89
CA VAL A 262 -19.48 -34.85 -13.18
C VAL A 262 -19.25 -33.93 -12.00
N HIS A 263 -20.24 -33.09 -11.66
CA HIS A 263 -20.19 -32.23 -10.49
C HIS A 263 -21.61 -31.68 -10.16
N PRO A 264 -22.09 -31.80 -8.91
CA PRO A 264 -23.45 -31.37 -8.54
C PRO A 264 -23.75 -29.89 -8.84
N SER A 265 -22.77 -29.01 -8.64
CA SER A 265 -22.93 -27.56 -8.88
C SER A 265 -23.18 -27.17 -10.35
N LEU A 266 -23.14 -28.11 -11.30
CA LEU A 266 -23.38 -27.83 -12.72
C LEU A 266 -24.88 -27.88 -13.07
N ASP A 267 -25.69 -28.60 -12.29
CA ASP A 267 -27.15 -28.67 -12.46
C ASP A 267 -27.87 -27.51 -11.72
N GLU A 268 -27.24 -26.94 -10.69
CA GLU A 268 -27.79 -25.82 -9.92
C GLU A 268 -27.88 -24.54 -10.78
N ALA A 269 -29.11 -24.05 -10.98
CA ALA A 269 -29.37 -22.79 -11.68
C ALA A 269 -28.92 -21.56 -10.88
N GLU A 270 -28.86 -21.70 -9.56
CA GLU A 270 -28.64 -20.62 -8.59
C GLU A 270 -27.42 -20.96 -7.72
N GLY A 271 -26.23 -20.62 -8.22
CA GLY A 271 -24.96 -20.93 -7.56
C GLY A 271 -23.75 -20.68 -8.46
N SER A 272 -22.56 -20.53 -7.87
CA SER A 272 -21.33 -20.45 -8.65
C SER A 272 -20.99 -21.84 -9.19
N LYS A 273 -21.13 -22.04 -10.51
CA LYS A 273 -20.67 -23.26 -11.18
C LYS A 273 -19.18 -23.43 -10.90
N ASN A 274 -18.77 -24.62 -10.50
CA ASN A 274 -17.34 -24.92 -10.36
C ASN A 274 -16.67 -24.89 -11.74
N LEU A 275 -15.78 -23.92 -11.98
CA LEU A 275 -15.08 -23.72 -13.26
C LEU A 275 -13.63 -24.23 -13.21
N SER A 276 -13.32 -25.15 -12.29
CA SER A 276 -11.99 -25.74 -12.20
C SER A 276 -11.66 -26.58 -13.42
N ASN A 277 -10.37 -26.68 -13.77
CA ASN A 277 -9.89 -27.54 -14.85
C ASN A 277 -10.36 -28.99 -14.66
N THR A 278 -10.35 -29.48 -13.42
CA THR A 278 -10.82 -30.83 -13.10
C THR A 278 -12.29 -31.04 -13.47
N THR A 279 -13.15 -30.03 -13.29
CA THR A 279 -14.57 -30.12 -13.67
C THR A 279 -14.73 -30.07 -15.19
N ILE A 280 -14.00 -29.20 -15.87
CA ILE A 280 -14.02 -29.09 -17.34
C ILE A 280 -13.54 -30.39 -17.99
N GLU A 281 -12.43 -30.97 -17.50
CA GLU A 281 -11.88 -32.23 -17.98
C GLU A 281 -12.87 -33.39 -17.76
N ARG A 282 -13.48 -33.50 -16.58
CA ARG A 282 -14.50 -34.53 -16.31
C ARG A 282 -15.71 -34.39 -17.22
N LEU A 283 -16.11 -33.17 -17.55
CA LEU A 283 -17.22 -32.92 -18.47
C LEU A 283 -16.87 -33.32 -19.91
N ALA A 284 -15.64 -33.00 -20.36
CA ALA A 284 -15.13 -33.43 -21.66
C ALA A 284 -15.08 -34.97 -21.76
N LEU A 285 -14.56 -35.64 -20.74
CA LEU A 285 -14.55 -37.11 -20.66
C LEU A 285 -15.96 -37.73 -20.72
N ALA A 286 -16.94 -37.10 -20.08
CA ALA A 286 -18.34 -37.55 -20.15
C ALA A 286 -18.91 -37.41 -21.57
N VAL A 287 -18.62 -36.29 -22.25
CA VAL A 287 -19.00 -36.08 -23.67
C VAL A 287 -18.37 -37.14 -24.58
N ASP A 288 -17.07 -37.40 -24.42
CA ASP A 288 -16.35 -38.38 -25.24
C ASP A 288 -16.87 -39.81 -25.02
N ARG A 289 -17.15 -40.17 -23.76
CA ARG A 289 -17.78 -41.45 -23.41
C ARG A 289 -19.12 -41.63 -24.14
N LEU A 290 -19.97 -40.60 -24.16
CA LEU A 290 -21.26 -40.68 -24.85
C LEU A 290 -21.11 -40.73 -26.38
N ARG A 291 -20.15 -39.98 -26.95
CA ARG A 291 -19.83 -40.07 -28.38
C ARG A 291 -19.41 -41.49 -28.77
N GLU A 292 -18.58 -42.13 -27.96
CA GLU A 292 -18.14 -43.51 -28.19
C GLU A 292 -19.32 -44.49 -28.13
N ILE A 293 -20.19 -44.38 -27.13
CA ILE A 293 -21.43 -45.21 -27.06
C ILE A 293 -22.30 -45.01 -28.30
N LYS A 294 -22.45 -43.77 -28.77
CA LYS A 294 -23.21 -43.45 -29.98
C LYS A 294 -22.60 -44.12 -31.22
N ILE A 295 -21.28 -44.05 -31.38
CA ILE A 295 -20.55 -44.69 -32.50
C ILE A 295 -20.75 -46.20 -32.45
N GLN A 296 -20.57 -46.83 -31.29
CA GLN A 296 -20.73 -48.28 -31.13
C GLN A 296 -22.16 -48.74 -31.44
N ARG A 297 -23.19 -48.00 -31.00
CA ARG A 297 -24.60 -48.31 -31.33
C ARG A 297 -24.87 -48.17 -32.81
N MET A 298 -24.36 -47.11 -33.44
CA MET A 298 -24.54 -46.86 -34.87
C MET A 298 -23.85 -47.92 -35.74
N GLN A 299 -22.64 -48.35 -35.37
CA GLN A 299 -21.94 -49.44 -36.04
C GLN A 299 -22.71 -50.76 -35.97
N LYS A 300 -23.27 -51.10 -34.79
CA LYS A 300 -24.12 -52.29 -34.65
C LYS A 300 -25.33 -52.23 -35.58
N VAL A 301 -26.05 -51.12 -35.61
CA VAL A 301 -27.21 -50.94 -36.50
C VAL A 301 -26.81 -51.07 -37.98
N SER A 302 -25.70 -50.45 -38.39
CA SER A 302 -25.19 -50.54 -39.75
C SER A 302 -24.88 -52.00 -40.15
N ILE A 303 -24.21 -52.75 -39.27
CA ILE A 303 -23.92 -54.18 -39.49
C ILE A 303 -25.22 -54.99 -39.61
N PHE A 304 -26.22 -54.73 -38.77
CA PHE A 304 -27.52 -55.39 -38.90
C PHE A 304 -28.20 -55.06 -40.23
N CYS A 305 -28.19 -53.79 -40.66
CA CYS A 305 -28.74 -53.38 -41.94
C CYS A 305 -28.05 -54.06 -43.13
N THR A 306 -26.72 -54.17 -43.13
CA THR A 306 -25.97 -54.82 -44.22
C THR A 306 -26.24 -56.34 -44.27
N ILE A 307 -26.38 -57.00 -43.11
CA ILE A 307 -26.77 -58.41 -43.03
C ILE A 307 -28.17 -58.61 -43.61
N LEU A 308 -29.15 -57.81 -43.18
CA LEU A 308 -30.52 -57.90 -43.68
C LEU A 308 -30.59 -57.63 -45.19
N GLN A 309 -29.83 -56.65 -45.68
CA GLN A 309 -29.72 -56.37 -47.12
C GLN A 309 -29.22 -57.60 -47.89
N PHE A 310 -28.19 -58.27 -47.37
CA PHE A 310 -27.64 -59.47 -47.99
C PHE A 310 -28.66 -60.63 -47.97
N GLU A 311 -29.34 -60.85 -46.85
CA GLU A 311 -30.39 -61.88 -46.73
C GLU A 311 -31.54 -61.64 -47.71
N ILE A 312 -32.00 -60.40 -47.85
CA ILE A 312 -33.05 -60.02 -48.82
C ILE A 312 -32.58 -60.29 -50.25
N CYS A 313 -31.34 -59.91 -50.60
CA CYS A 313 -30.77 -60.18 -51.92
C CYS A 313 -30.66 -61.68 -52.22
N VAL A 314 -30.20 -62.48 -51.25
CA VAL A 314 -30.12 -63.94 -51.38
C VAL A 314 -31.51 -64.55 -51.53
N ALA A 315 -32.50 -64.12 -50.74
CA ALA A 315 -33.88 -64.57 -50.87
C ALA A 315 -34.47 -64.24 -52.25
N TYR A 316 -34.20 -63.03 -52.75
CA TYR A 316 -34.63 -62.59 -54.07
C TYR A 316 -34.01 -63.44 -55.20
N LEU A 317 -32.69 -63.68 -55.16
CA LEU A 317 -31.99 -64.53 -56.14
C LEU A 317 -32.47 -65.98 -56.09
N ASN A 318 -32.66 -66.54 -54.90
CA ASN A 318 -33.22 -67.89 -54.74
C ASN A 318 -34.65 -67.98 -55.30
N SER A 319 -35.47 -66.94 -55.15
CA SER A 319 -36.81 -66.89 -55.76
C SER A 319 -36.75 -66.89 -57.29
N ILE A 320 -35.76 -66.21 -57.89
CA ILE A 320 -35.53 -66.23 -59.34
C ILE A 320 -35.09 -67.62 -59.80
N LEU A 321 -34.12 -68.22 -59.10
CA LEU A 321 -33.58 -69.55 -59.42
C LEU A 321 -34.62 -70.68 -59.28
N ASN A 322 -35.50 -70.61 -58.27
CA ASN A 322 -36.56 -71.60 -58.06
C ASN A 322 -37.78 -71.40 -58.98
N CYS A 323 -37.95 -70.24 -59.62
CA CYS A 323 -38.97 -69.99 -60.65
C CYS A 323 -38.51 -70.49 -62.03
N GLY A 324 -38.08 -71.75 -62.12
CA GLY A 324 -37.56 -72.40 -63.33
C GLY A 324 -38.53 -72.56 -64.51
N ASP A 325 -39.72 -71.95 -64.50
CA ASP A 325 -40.70 -71.98 -65.60
C ASP A 325 -41.60 -70.73 -65.61
N MET A 326 -41.03 -69.53 -65.78
CA MET A 326 -41.80 -68.28 -65.87
C MET A 326 -41.75 -67.68 -67.28
N ASN A 327 -42.94 -67.52 -67.86
CA ASN A 327 -43.21 -66.82 -69.11
C ASN A 327 -42.52 -65.44 -69.17
N LEU A 328 -42.13 -65.02 -70.39
CA LEU A 328 -41.39 -63.80 -70.72
C LEU A 328 -41.95 -62.49 -70.08
N SER A 329 -43.23 -62.47 -69.69
CA SER A 329 -43.90 -61.35 -69.03
C SER A 329 -43.53 -61.19 -67.55
N ALA A 330 -43.31 -62.30 -66.82
CA ALA A 330 -42.90 -62.26 -65.42
C ALA A 330 -41.45 -61.77 -65.27
N SER A 331 -40.57 -62.15 -66.21
CA SER A 331 -39.19 -61.64 -66.27
C SER A 331 -39.13 -60.12 -66.46
N ARG A 332 -40.05 -59.52 -67.22
CA ARG A 332 -40.11 -58.05 -67.36
C ARG A 332 -40.52 -57.35 -66.06
N LEU A 333 -41.51 -57.89 -65.34
CA LEU A 333 -41.94 -57.33 -64.06
C LEU A 333 -40.83 -57.42 -62.99
N CYS A 334 -40.04 -58.50 -63.01
CA CYS A 334 -38.86 -58.64 -62.14
C CYS A 334 -37.74 -57.64 -62.48
N ILE A 335 -37.50 -57.37 -63.77
CA ILE A 335 -36.50 -56.37 -64.20
C ILE A 335 -36.94 -54.95 -63.81
N ASP A 336 -38.23 -54.62 -63.96
CA ASP A 336 -38.75 -53.30 -63.58
C ASP A 336 -38.71 -53.09 -62.05
N ASN A 337 -39.03 -54.11 -61.25
CA ASN A 337 -38.85 -54.04 -59.79
C ASN A 337 -37.38 -53.90 -59.37
N ALA A 338 -36.45 -54.58 -60.05
CA ALA A 338 -35.02 -54.44 -59.80
C ALA A 338 -34.51 -53.01 -60.11
N ARG A 339 -34.96 -52.40 -61.22
CA ARG A 339 -34.67 -50.99 -61.54
C ARG A 339 -35.29 -50.02 -60.53
N THR A 340 -36.44 -50.37 -59.97
CA THR A 340 -37.07 -49.54 -58.94
C THR A 340 -36.25 -49.58 -57.64
N MET A 341 -35.62 -50.71 -57.30
CA MET A 341 -34.69 -50.82 -56.17
C MET A 341 -33.38 -50.04 -56.38
N GLU A 342 -32.84 -49.99 -57.61
CA GLU A 342 -31.70 -49.12 -57.96
C GLU A 342 -32.04 -47.62 -57.80
N SER A 343 -33.28 -47.22 -58.13
CA SER A 343 -33.76 -45.83 -58.00
C SER A 343 -33.82 -45.33 -56.54
N TYR A 344 -34.02 -46.23 -55.56
CA TYR A 344 -33.96 -45.90 -54.13
C TYR A 344 -32.54 -45.80 -53.56
N GLY A 345 -31.51 -45.77 -54.42
CA GLY A 345 -30.12 -45.54 -54.02
C GLY A 345 -29.40 -46.79 -53.49
N TYR A 346 -29.95 -47.98 -53.72
CA TYR A 346 -29.27 -49.26 -53.48
C TYR A 346 -28.53 -49.70 -54.75
N THR A 347 -27.54 -48.89 -55.16
CA THR A 347 -26.52 -49.34 -56.10
C THR A 347 -25.40 -49.96 -55.29
N ASN A 348 -25.11 -51.24 -55.53
CA ASN A 348 -23.78 -51.76 -55.24
C ASN A 348 -22.82 -51.20 -56.29
#